data_AF-A0A2V9C098-F1
#
_entry.id   AF-A0A2V9C098-F1
#
_cell.length_a   1.000
_cell.length_b   1.000
_cell.length_c   1.000
_cell.angle_alpha   90.00
_cell.angle_beta   90.00
_cell.angle_gamma   90.00
#
_symmetry.space_group_name_H-M   'P 1'
#
loop_
_entity.id
_entity.type
_entity.pdbx_description
1 polymer ?
#
loop_
_entity_poly.entity_id
_entity_poly.type
_entity_poly.pdbx_seq_one_letter_code
_entity_poly.pdbx_strand_id
1 'polypeptide(L)'
;AGVTGYLLKDASASDVLNAVRSVFRGEAVCPPQLCSTLFRFVAQTAKEMPARDSALRPELTLRQQQLVSLVAKGLTNKEIASLLNLSEFTVRNHIHRILKQVDAESRSEAVDVIRASGFVLNA
;
A
#
# COMPACT_ATOMS: atom_id res chain seq x y z
N ALA A 1 4.63 0.30 12.95
CA ALA A 1 5.46 -0.77 13.58
C ALA A 1 6.09 -1.60 12.46
N GLY A 2 7.39 -1.88 12.52
CA GLY A 2 8.20 -2.42 11.40
C GLY A 2 8.95 -3.71 11.75
N VAL A 3 8.25 -4.72 12.26
CA VAL A 3 8.82 -6.03 12.58
C VAL A 3 8.67 -6.97 11.39
N THR A 4 9.75 -7.60 10.96
CA THR A 4 9.77 -8.54 9.81
C THR A 4 9.85 -10.01 10.25
N GLY A 5 10.11 -10.30 11.53
CA GLY A 5 10.11 -11.67 12.04
C GLY A 5 10.06 -11.75 13.57
N TYR A 6 9.66 -12.92 14.08
CA TYR A 6 9.57 -13.24 15.50
C TYR A 6 10.20 -14.62 15.78
N LEU A 7 10.88 -14.73 16.91
CA LEU A 7 11.43 -15.99 17.42
C LEU A 7 11.02 -16.15 18.88
N LEU A 8 10.82 -17.39 19.31
CA LEU A 8 10.51 -17.71 20.69
C LEU A 8 11.77 -17.61 21.56
N LYS A 9 11.58 -17.49 22.87
CA LYS A 9 12.69 -17.32 23.84
C LYS A 9 13.62 -18.53 23.93
N ASP A 10 13.14 -19.69 23.50
CA ASP A 10 13.86 -20.96 23.47
C ASP A 10 14.50 -21.26 22.10
N ALA A 11 14.48 -20.30 21.16
CA ALA A 11 15.12 -20.44 19.86
C ALA A 11 16.62 -20.72 20.00
N SER A 12 17.12 -21.71 19.25
CA SER A 12 18.53 -22.05 19.20
C SER A 12 19.34 -20.99 18.46
N ALA A 13 20.67 -20.99 18.62
CA ALA A 13 21.55 -20.11 17.86
C ALA A 13 21.42 -20.32 16.33
N SER A 14 21.17 -21.57 15.89
CA SER A 14 20.87 -21.89 14.50
C SER A 14 19.57 -21.27 14.01
N ASP A 15 18.53 -21.23 14.85
CA ASP A 15 17.25 -20.63 14.48
C ASP A 15 17.37 -19.13 14.27
N VAL A 16 18.17 -18.46 15.11
CA VAL A 16 18.48 -17.03 14.97
C VAL A 16 19.22 -16.75 13.66
N LEU A 17 20.25 -17.53 13.36
CA LEU A 17 21.01 -17.40 12.11
C LEU A 17 20.13 -17.62 10.88
N ASN A 18 19.27 -18.64 10.91
CA ASN A 18 18.33 -18.91 9.83
C ASN A 18 17.32 -17.77 9.68
N ALA A 19 16.81 -17.23 10.79
CA ALA A 19 15.85 -16.14 10.77
C ALA A 19 16.42 -14.87 10.14
N VAL A 20 17.66 -14.51 10.50
CA VAL A 20 18.36 -13.34 9.90
C VAL A 20 18.51 -13.53 8.39
N ARG A 21 18.89 -14.73 7.94
CA ARG A 21 19.02 -15.04 6.51
C ARG A 21 17.67 -14.95 5.78
N SER A 22 16.60 -15.47 6.37
CA SER A 22 15.25 -15.37 5.81
C SER A 22 14.80 -13.91 5.67
N VAL A 23 14.97 -13.10 6.72
CA VAL A 23 14.64 -11.66 6.66
C VAL A 23 15.44 -10.93 5.59
N PHE A 24 16.73 -11.26 5.43
CA PHE A 24 17.56 -10.70 4.35
C PHE A 24 17.03 -11.06 2.95
N ARG A 25 16.41 -12.23 2.77
CA ARG A 25 15.73 -12.62 1.53
C ARG A 25 14.34 -11.99 1.35
N GLY A 26 13.89 -11.17 2.29
CA GLY A 26 12.55 -10.59 2.30
C GLY A 26 11.46 -11.56 2.79
N GLU A 27 11.84 -12.67 3.41
CA GLU A 27 10.90 -13.62 4.02
C GLU A 27 10.55 -13.18 5.45
N ALA A 28 9.31 -13.42 5.86
CA ALA A 28 8.90 -13.27 7.24
C ALA A 28 9.13 -14.56 8.02
N VAL A 29 9.61 -14.43 9.26
CA VAL A 29 9.82 -15.57 10.17
C VAL A 29 8.75 -15.51 11.25
N CYS A 30 7.92 -16.54 11.36
CA CYS A 30 6.88 -16.60 12.37
C CYS A 30 6.78 -18.02 12.95
N PRO A 31 6.86 -18.19 14.28
CA PRO A 31 6.70 -19.50 14.90
C PRO A 31 5.28 -20.04 14.66
N PRO A 32 5.11 -21.36 14.43
CA PRO A 32 3.80 -21.95 14.15
C PRO A 32 2.71 -21.60 15.17
N GLN A 33 3.10 -21.50 16.45
CA GLN A 33 2.22 -21.16 17.57
C GLN A 33 1.64 -19.74 17.41
N LEU A 34 2.43 -18.79 16.91
CA LEU A 34 2.00 -17.42 16.66
C LEU A 34 1.22 -17.30 15.33
N CYS A 35 1.54 -18.13 14.33
CA CYS A 35 0.83 -18.14 13.04
C CYS A 35 -0.68 -18.35 13.22
N SER A 36 -1.09 -19.30 14.07
CA SER A 36 -2.52 -19.56 14.31
C SER A 36 -3.28 -18.35 14.87
N THR A 37 -2.65 -17.63 15.79
CA THR A 37 -3.18 -16.41 16.41
C THR A 37 -3.22 -15.27 15.39
N LEU A 38 -2.17 -15.11 14.58
CA LEU A 38 -2.13 -14.12 13.51
C LEU A 38 -3.22 -14.36 12.47
N PHE A 39 -3.41 -15.60 12.01
CA PHE A 39 -4.48 -15.92 11.06
C PHE A 39 -5.86 -15.64 11.63
N ARG A 40 -6.10 -15.98 12.91
CA ARG A 40 -7.37 -15.67 13.59
C ARG A 40 -7.59 -14.16 13.71
N PHE A 41 -6.56 -13.42 14.10
CA PHE A 41 -6.60 -11.97 14.20
C PHE A 41 -6.91 -11.35 12.84
N VAL A 42 -6.17 -11.71 11.78
CA VAL A 42 -6.43 -11.22 10.43
C VAL A 42 -7.84 -11.56 9.96
N ALA A 43 -8.33 -12.77 10.23
CA ALA A 43 -9.69 -13.18 9.87
C ALA A 43 -10.78 -12.41 10.65
N GLN A 44 -10.54 -12.08 11.92
CA GLN A 44 -11.43 -11.26 12.73
C GLN A 44 -11.41 -9.80 12.27
N THR A 45 -10.23 -9.21 12.07
CA THR A 45 -10.09 -7.87 11.52
C THR A 45 -10.73 -7.76 10.14
N ALA A 46 -10.61 -8.78 9.29
CA ALA A 46 -11.28 -8.80 7.99
C ALA A 46 -12.82 -8.86 8.08
N LYS A 47 -13.38 -9.44 9.16
CA LYS A 47 -14.82 -9.45 9.43
C LYS A 47 -15.33 -8.16 10.09
N GLU A 48 -14.50 -7.54 10.92
CA GLU A 48 -14.80 -6.29 11.63
C GLU A 48 -14.53 -5.05 10.79
N MET A 49 -13.70 -5.18 9.74
CA MET A 49 -13.77 -4.25 8.64
C MET A 49 -15.20 -4.34 8.09
N PRO A 50 -16.00 -3.25 8.12
CA PRO A 50 -17.25 -3.25 7.39
C PRO A 50 -16.93 -3.76 6.00
N ALA A 51 -17.73 -4.70 5.48
CA ALA A 51 -17.65 -5.11 4.09
C ALA A 51 -17.45 -3.81 3.32
N ARG A 52 -16.24 -3.60 2.78
CA ARG A 52 -15.88 -2.30 2.23
C ARG A 52 -16.80 -2.12 1.07
N ASP A 53 -17.90 -1.42 1.32
CA ASP A 53 -18.89 -1.11 0.33
C ASP A 53 -18.09 -0.58 -0.84
N SER A 54 -18.46 -1.01 -2.05
CA SER A 54 -17.99 -0.38 -3.27
C SER A 54 -18.05 1.15 -3.21
N ALA A 55 -18.86 1.72 -2.30
CA ALA A 55 -18.93 3.13 -1.92
C ALA A 55 -17.63 3.76 -1.38
N LEU A 56 -16.68 3.01 -0.80
CA LEU A 56 -15.40 3.55 -0.29
C LEU A 56 -14.24 3.44 -1.29
N ARG A 57 -14.44 2.79 -2.44
CA ARG A 57 -13.47 2.93 -3.52
C ARG A 57 -13.70 4.32 -4.12
N PRO A 58 -12.73 5.24 -4.06
CA PRO A 58 -12.89 6.48 -4.80
C PRO A 58 -13.13 6.12 -6.27
N GLU A 59 -14.27 6.56 -6.82
CA GLU A 59 -14.61 6.38 -8.23
C GLU A 59 -13.67 7.24 -9.09
N LEU A 60 -12.42 6.80 -9.19
CA LEU A 60 -11.42 7.42 -10.03
C LEU A 60 -11.74 7.05 -11.47
N THR A 61 -11.88 8.07 -12.31
CA THR A 61 -11.93 7.88 -13.76
C THR A 61 -10.66 7.18 -14.25
N LEU A 62 -10.72 6.51 -15.40
CA LEU A 62 -9.55 5.85 -16.01
C LEU A 62 -8.32 6.76 -16.08
N ARG A 63 -8.53 8.05 -16.38
CA ARG A 63 -7.43 9.02 -16.43
C ARG A 63 -6.83 9.30 -15.06
N GLN A 64 -7.66 9.41 -14.03
CA GLN A 64 -7.18 9.59 -12.66
C GLN A 64 -6.42 8.35 -12.18
N GLN A 65 -6.91 7.14 -12.49
CA GLN A 65 -6.23 5.89 -12.15
C GLN A 65 -4.80 5.82 -12.74
N GLN A 66 -4.66 6.18 -14.02
CA GLN A 66 -3.35 6.27 -14.68
C GLN A 66 -2.42 7.27 -13.97
N LEU A 67 -2.94 8.46 -13.65
CA LEU A 67 -2.17 9.50 -12.99
C LEU A 67 -1.72 9.10 -11.59
N VAL A 68 -2.61 8.50 -10.78
CA VAL A 68 -2.26 8.05 -9.43
C VAL A 68 -1.18 6.97 -9.47
N SER A 69 -1.23 6.07 -10.46
CA SER A 69 -0.20 5.04 -10.63
C SER A 69 1.17 5.64 -10.91
N LEU A 70 1.25 6.67 -11.76
CA LEU A 70 2.51 7.40 -12.01
C LEU A 70 2.94 8.25 -10.80
N VAL A 71 1.98 8.84 -10.09
CA VAL A 71 2.24 9.60 -8.86
C VAL A 71 2.84 8.70 -7.78
N ALA A 72 2.35 7.46 -7.65
CA ALA A 72 2.86 6.45 -6.72
C ALA A 72 4.27 5.95 -7.06
N LYS A 73 4.67 6.04 -8.34
CA LYS A 73 6.06 5.80 -8.80
C LYS A 73 7.00 6.99 -8.53
N GLY A 74 6.49 8.08 -7.94
CA GLY A 74 7.28 9.25 -7.57
C GLY A 74 7.46 10.28 -8.69
N LEU A 75 6.78 10.14 -9.84
CA LEU A 75 6.99 11.05 -10.97
C LEU A 75 6.44 12.45 -10.69
N THR A 76 7.14 13.46 -11.18
CA THR A 76 6.74 14.87 -11.17
C THR A 76 5.62 15.14 -12.19
N ASN A 77 4.89 16.25 -12.02
CA ASN A 77 3.84 16.63 -12.97
C ASN A 77 4.37 16.82 -14.39
N LYS A 78 5.62 17.27 -14.52
CA LYS A 78 6.31 17.47 -15.80
C LYS A 78 6.59 16.13 -16.48
N GLU A 79 7.13 15.15 -15.75
CA GLU A 79 7.39 13.81 -16.28
C GLU A 79 6.10 13.10 -16.68
N ILE A 80 5.06 13.20 -15.84
CA ILE A 80 3.74 12.65 -16.13
C ILE A 80 3.14 13.31 -17.39
N ALA A 81 3.27 14.64 -17.51
CA ALA A 81 2.78 15.38 -18.67
C ALA A 81 3.46 14.91 -19.96
N SER A 82 4.79 14.73 -19.94
CA SER A 82 5.55 14.18 -21.07
C SER A 82 5.13 12.75 -21.41
N LEU A 83 4.99 11.87 -20.42
CA LEU A 83 4.60 10.46 -20.67
C LEU A 83 3.20 10.32 -21.24
N LEU A 84 2.29 11.21 -20.85
CA LEU A 84 0.88 11.13 -21.21
C LEU A 84 0.47 12.09 -22.33
N ASN A 85 1.45 12.77 -22.97
CA ASN A 85 1.25 13.82 -23.97
C ASN A 85 0.21 14.87 -23.54
N LEU A 86 0.35 15.39 -22.31
CA LEU A 86 -0.48 16.44 -21.74
C LEU A 86 0.33 17.70 -21.44
N SER A 87 -0.38 18.80 -21.18
CA SER A 87 0.23 19.95 -20.50
C SER A 87 0.44 19.66 -19.02
N GLU A 88 1.48 20.24 -18.42
CA GLU A 88 1.71 20.16 -16.97
C GLU A 88 0.53 20.74 -16.17
N PHE A 89 -0.11 21.78 -16.70
CA PHE A 89 -1.31 22.38 -16.10
C PHE A 89 -2.48 21.38 -16.03
N THR A 90 -2.69 20.60 -17.09
CA THR A 90 -3.73 19.55 -17.13
C THR A 90 -3.46 18.48 -16.06
N VAL A 91 -2.21 18.04 -15.93
CA VAL A 91 -1.82 17.06 -14.89
C VAL A 91 -2.07 17.62 -13.50
N ARG A 92 -1.67 18.87 -13.24
CA ARG A 92 -1.88 19.56 -11.96
C ARG A 92 -3.36 19.62 -11.59
N ASN A 93 -4.23 19.96 -12.55
CA ASN A 93 -5.67 20.00 -12.33
C ASN A 93 -6.25 18.62 -12.01
N HIS A 94 -5.83 17.57 -12.71
CA HIS A 94 -6.28 16.23 -12.39
C HIS A 94 -5.84 15.80 -10.99
N ILE A 95 -4.58 16.04 -10.61
CA ILE A 95 -4.06 15.73 -9.28
C ILE A 95 -4.85 16.49 -8.21
N HIS A 96 -5.10 17.79 -8.40
CA HIS A 96 -5.92 18.56 -7.47
C HIS A 96 -7.34 17.99 -7.29
N ARG A 97 -7.98 17.55 -8.39
CA ARG A 97 -9.29 16.88 -8.32
C ARG A 97 -9.22 15.54 -7.59
N ILE A 98 -8.14 14.77 -7.78
CA ILE A 98 -7.92 13.52 -7.05
C ILE A 98 -7.78 13.81 -5.55
N LEU A 99 -6.91 14.74 -5.15
CA LEU A 99 -6.72 15.13 -3.75
C LEU A 99 -8.04 15.48 -3.08
N LYS A 100 -8.85 16.32 -3.73
CA LYS A 100 -10.18 16.70 -3.23
C LYS A 100 -11.15 15.51 -3.16
N GLN A 101 -11.08 14.60 -4.12
CA GLN A 101 -11.97 13.45 -4.18
C GLN A 101 -11.68 12.41 -3.09
N VAL A 102 -10.42 12.28 -2.68
CA VAL A 102 -9.99 11.35 -1.62
C VAL A 102 -9.78 12.03 -0.27
N ASP A 103 -10.11 13.32 -0.18
CA ASP A 103 -9.94 14.18 1.00
C ASP A 103 -8.51 14.14 1.58
N ALA A 104 -7.51 14.33 0.70
CA ALA A 104 -6.10 14.33 1.07
C ALA A 104 -5.47 15.71 0.88
N GLU A 105 -4.59 16.10 1.81
CA GLU A 105 -3.85 17.36 1.79
C GLU A 105 -2.57 17.26 0.95
N SER A 106 -2.02 16.05 0.81
CA SER A 106 -0.80 15.81 0.04
C SER A 106 -0.94 14.69 -1.00
N ARG A 107 -0.11 14.74 -2.05
CA ARG A 107 -0.06 13.68 -3.06
C ARG A 107 0.38 12.33 -2.50
N SER A 108 1.21 12.32 -1.46
CA SER A 108 1.65 11.08 -0.79
C SER A 108 0.50 10.47 0.01
N GLU A 109 -0.20 11.31 0.77
CA GLU A 109 -1.41 10.90 1.50
C GLU A 109 -2.48 10.37 0.57
N ALA A 110 -2.72 11.01 -0.58
CA ALA A 110 -3.67 10.50 -1.56
C ALA A 110 -3.32 9.10 -2.08
N VAL A 111 -2.02 8.82 -2.30
CA VAL A 111 -1.55 7.47 -2.68
C VAL A 111 -1.83 6.46 -1.56
N ASP A 112 -1.61 6.86 -0.31
CA ASP A 112 -1.84 5.99 0.84
C ASP A 112 -3.33 5.72 1.07
N VAL A 113 -4.20 6.72 0.95
CA VAL A 113 -5.66 6.56 1.02
C VAL A 113 -6.17 5.65 -0.10
N ILE A 114 -5.70 5.86 -1.34
CA ILE A 114 -6.11 5.05 -2.49
C ILE A 114 -5.63 3.60 -2.33
N ARG A 115 -4.38 3.39 -1.90
CA ARG A 115 -3.86 2.04 -1.59
C ARG A 115 -4.66 1.39 -0.47
N ALA A 116 -4.96 2.15 0.59
CA ALA A 116 -5.75 1.69 1.71
C ALA A 116 -7.15 1.26 1.27
N SER A 117 -7.79 1.91 0.29
CA SER A 117 -9.10 1.52 -0.27
C SER A 117 -9.11 0.16 -1.01
N GLY A 118 -7.95 -0.45 -1.24
CA GLY A 118 -7.82 -1.70 -1.99
C GLY A 118 -7.71 -1.50 -3.50
N PHE A 119 -7.45 -0.28 -3.97
CA PHE A 119 -7.11 -0.01 -5.36
C PHE A 119 -5.67 -0.49 -5.63
N VAL A 120 -5.50 -1.34 -6.66
CA VAL A 120 -4.18 -1.83 -7.06
C VAL A 120 -3.50 -0.79 -7.93
N LEU A 121 -2.45 -0.16 -7.38
CA LEU A 121 -1.60 0.77 -8.12
C LEU A 121 -0.65 -0.05 -8.99
N ASN A 122 -0.87 -0.04 -10.30
CA ASN A 122 0.00 -0.75 -11.23
C ASN A 122 1.37 -0.05 -11.26
N ALA A 123 2.35 -0.72 -10.66
CA ALA A 123 3.76 -0.32 -10.59
C ALA A 123 4.46 -0.38 -11.95
#